data_AF-A0A1F3XCC0-F1
#
_entry.id   AF-A0A1F3XCC0-F1
#
_cell.length_a   1.000
_cell.length_b   1.000
_cell.length_c   1.000
_cell.angle_alpha   90.00
_cell.angle_beta   90.00
_cell.angle_gamma   90.00
#
_symmetry.space_group_name_H-M   'P 1'
#
loop_
_entity.id
_entity.type
_entity.pdbx_description
1 polymer ?
#
loop_
_entity_poly.entity_id
_entity_poly.type
_entity_poly.pdbx_seq_one_letter_code
_entity_poly.pdbx_strand_id
1 'polypeptide(L)' 'MFSCREASQRMSRALDEPLTLIERVSLRAHLMMCDGCRNFSRRLTVLRTLARRSSETHPDGRQ' A
#
# COMPACT_ATOMS: atom_id res chain seq x y z
N MET A 1 4.77 -0.80 -19.50
CA MET A 1 3.69 0.15 -19.18
C MET A 1 3.09 -0.24 -17.84
N PHE A 2 3.48 0.44 -16.77
CA PHE A 2 2.91 0.22 -15.44
C PHE A 2 1.80 1.26 -15.25
N SER A 3 0.55 0.83 -15.34
CA SER A 3 -0.60 1.74 -15.33
C SER A 3 -0.99 2.11 -13.90
N CYS A 4 -1.39 3.36 -13.68
CA CYS A 4 -1.85 3.85 -12.37
C CYS A 4 -2.93 2.93 -11.75
N ARG A 5 -3.77 2.32 -12.58
CA ARG A 5 -4.80 1.35 -12.17
C ARG A 5 -4.22 0.07 -11.57
N GLU A 6 -3.17 -0.48 -12.17
CA GLU A 6 -2.46 -1.64 -11.61
C GLU A 6 -1.75 -1.27 -10.31
N ALA A 7 -1.16 -0.08 -10.24
CA ALA A 7 -0.55 0.41 -9.00
C ALA A 7 -1.59 0.50 -7.88
N SER A 8 -2.77 1.07 -8.16
CA SER A 8 -3.86 1.16 -7.18
C SER A 8 -4.40 -0.22 -6.77
N GLN A 9 -4.53 -1.17 -7.69
CA GLN A 9 -4.95 -2.54 -7.34
C GLN A 9 -3.94 -3.23 -6.44
N ARG A 10 -2.64 -3.13 -6.75
CA ARG A 10 -1.57 -3.66 -5.89
C ARG A 10 -1.54 -3.00 -4.52
N MET A 11 -1.74 -1.68 -4.48
CA MET A 11 -1.85 -0.94 -3.23
C MET A 11 -3.05 -1.35 -2.38
N SER A 12 -4.18 -1.69 -3.01
CA SER A 12 -5.34 -2.24 -2.31
C SER A 12 -5.05 -3.65 -1.79
N ARG A 13 -4.48 -4.52 -2.63
CA ARG A 13 -4.02 -5.85 -2.19
C ARG A 13 -3.01 -5.77 -1.04
N ALA A 14 -2.20 -4.70 -0.98
CA ALA A 14 -1.26 -4.44 0.13
C ALA A 14 -1.88 -4.35 1.51
N LEU A 15 -3.17 -4.03 1.55
CA LEU A 15 -3.93 -3.89 2.78
C LEU A 15 -4.32 -5.27 3.32
N ASP A 16 -4.77 -6.16 2.43
CA ASP A 16 -5.18 -7.53 2.77
C ASP A 16 -3.98 -8.49 2.88
N GLU A 17 -3.00 -8.38 1.99
CA GLU A 17 -1.87 -9.30 1.88
C GLU A 17 -0.53 -8.55 1.67
N PRO A 18 0.59 -8.99 2.26
CA PRO A 18 1.89 -8.36 2.03
C PRO A 18 2.31 -8.48 0.55
N LEU A 19 2.66 -7.35 -0.07
CA LEU A 19 3.26 -7.38 -1.41
C LEU A 19 4.61 -8.07 -1.37
N THR A 20 4.91 -8.82 -2.43
CA THR A 20 6.27 -9.32 -2.65
C THR A 20 7.24 -8.16 -2.86
N LEU A 21 8.52 -8.40 -2.53
CA LEU A 21 9.59 -7.41 -2.67
C LEU A 21 9.65 -6.79 -4.08
N ILE A 22 9.45 -7.62 -5.11
CA ILE A 22 9.45 -7.20 -6.53
C ILE A 22 8.31 -6.21 -6.79
N GLU A 23 7.09 -6.53 -6.37
CA GLU A 23 5.94 -5.65 -6.56
C GLU A 23 6.14 -4.30 -5.86
N ARG A 24 6.77 -4.32 -4.68
CA ARG A 24 7.08 -3.12 -3.89
C ARG A 24 8.09 -2.20 -4.59
N VAL A 25 9.11 -2.77 -5.23
CA VAL A 25 10.11 -2.02 -5.99
C VAL A 25 9.50 -1.43 -7.26
N SER A 26 8.72 -2.21 -8.01
CA SER A 26 7.99 -1.71 -9.19
C SER A 26 7.04 -0.57 -8.84
N LEU A 27 6.29 -0.71 -7.73
CA LEU A 27 5.42 0.34 -7.24
C LEU A 27 6.22 1.60 -6.92
N ARG A 28 7.33 1.48 -6.17
CA ARG A 28 8.20 2.62 -5.84
C ARG A 28 8.76 3.32 -7.08
N ALA A 29 9.21 2.57 -8.08
CA ALA A 29 9.68 3.14 -9.34
C ALA A 29 8.58 3.98 -10.03
N HIS A 30 7.34 3.47 -10.04
CA HIS A 30 6.21 4.21 -10.59
C HIS A 30 5.83 5.44 -9.76
N LEU A 31 5.87 5.36 -8.42
CA LEU A 31 5.58 6.49 -7.53
C LEU A 31 6.60 7.63 -7.68
N MET A 32 7.82 7.34 -8.13
CA MET A 32 8.81 8.38 -8.44
C MET A 32 8.49 9.15 -9.72
N MET A 33 7.76 8.53 -10.66
CA MET A 33 7.39 9.15 -11.94
C MET A 33 5.94 9.66 -11.97
N CYS A 34 5.09 9.23 -11.03
CA CYS A 34 3.68 9.60 -10.97
C CYS A 34 3.29 10.14 -9.59
N ASP A 35 3.08 11.46 -9.51
CA ASP A 35 2.71 12.12 -8.27
C ASP A 35 1.29 11.72 -7.78
N GLY A 36 0.36 11.44 -8.69
CA GLY A 36 -0.99 10.97 -8.35
C GLY A 36 -0.97 9.67 -7.53
N CYS A 37 -0.21 8.68 -8.01
CA CYS A 37 0.00 7.44 -7.28
C CYS A 37 0.79 7.66 -5.97
N ARG A 38 1.77 8.58 -5.97
CA ARG A 38 2.56 8.95 -4.79
C ARG A 38 1.68 9.47 -3.66
N ASN A 39 0.75 10.38 -3.99
CA ASN A 39 -0.18 10.93 -3.02
C ASN A 39 -1.17 9.87 -2.51
N PHE A 40 -1.65 8.99 -3.40
CA PHE A 40 -2.53 7.88 -3.03
C PHE A 40 -1.85 6.90 -2.06
N SER A 41 -0.60 6.49 -2.34
CA SER A 41 0.20 5.63 -1.46
C SER A 41 0.41 6.24 -0.07
N ARG A 42 0.60 7.56 -0.01
CA ARG A 42 0.74 8.28 1.26
C ARG A 42 -0.57 8.28 2.06
N ARG A 43 -1.72 8.48 1.43
CA ARG A 43 -3.05 8.41 2.08
C ARG A 43 -3.33 7.00 2.63
N LEU A 44 -3.02 5.97 1.86
CA LEU A 44 -3.12 4.57 2.28
C LEU A 44 -2.23 4.24 3.48
N THR A 45 -1.01 4.78 3.51
CA THR A 45 -0.09 4.58 4.64
C THR A 45 -0.66 5.21 5.90
N VAL A 46 -1.22 6.43 5.82
CA VAL A 46 -1.89 7.08 6.94
C VAL A 46 -3.07 6.25 7.43
N LEU A 47 -3.94 5.79 6.53
CA LEU A 47 -5.06 4.91 6.87
C LEU A 47 -4.58 3.63 7.58
N ARG A 48 -3.49 3.01 7.11
CA ARG A 48 -2.91 1.83 7.75
C ARG A 48 -2.35 2.12 9.13
N THR A 49 -1.68 3.26 9.33
CA THR A 49 -1.18 3.67 10.64
C THR A 49 -2.32 3.92 11.62
N LEU A 50 -3.38 4.58 11.18
CA LEU A 50 -4.58 4.81 11.99
C LEU A 50 -5.29 3.49 12.33
N ALA A 51 -5.49 2.62 11.33
CA ALA A 51 -6.08 1.30 11.52
C ALA A 51 -5.29 0.47 12.55
N ARG A 52 -3.95 0.44 12.44
CA ARG A 52 -3.07 -0.25 13.40
C ARG A 52 -3.19 0.33 14.82
N ARG A 53 -3.34 1.66 14.97
CA ARG A 53 -3.55 2.31 16.27
C ARG A 53 -4.93 2.01 16.87
N SER A 54 -5.97 1.90 16.04
CA SER A 54 -7.30 1.47 16.52
C SER A 54 -7.37 -0.02 16.87
N SER A 55 -6.48 -0.85 16.31
CA SER A 55 -6.39 -2.27 16.62
C SER A 55 -5.63 -2.58 17.92
N GLU A 56 -5.16 -1.57 18.67
CA GLU A 56 -4.51 -1.75 19.98
C GLU A 56 -5.48 -2.23 21.09
N THR A 57 -6.74 -2.58 20.73
CA THR A 57 -7.68 -3.34 21.57
C THR A 57 -7.90 -4.80 21.12
N HIS A 58 -7.15 -5.32 20.14
CA HIS A 58 -7.17 -6.77 19.84
C HIS A 58 -5.85 -7.29 19.26
N PRO A 59 -5.03 -8.03 20.03
CA PRO A 59 -3.90 -8.77 19.49
C PRO A 59 -4.39 -10.10 18.93
N ASP A 60 -4.65 -10.16 17.63
CA ASP A 60 -4.84 -11.40 16.85
C ASP A 60 -4.54 -11.01 15.39
N GLY A 61 -3.50 -11.47 14.72
CA GLY A 61 -3.16 -12.87 14.51
C GLY A 61 -3.21 -13.09 13.00
N ARG A 62 -2.15 -13.69 12.43
CA ARG A 62 -1.99 -14.09 11.01
C ARG A 62 -1.58 -12.93 10.07
N GLN A 63 -0.50 -13.06 9.30
CA GLN A 63 -0.03 -14.25 8.58
C GLN A 63 1.48 -14.35 8.60
#